data_AF-A0A519UYZ3-F1
#
_entry.id   AF-A0A519UYZ3-F1
#
_cell.length_a   1.000
_cell.length_b   1.000
_cell.length_c   1.000
_cell.angle_alpha   90.00
_cell.angle_beta   90.00
_cell.angle_gamma   90.00
#
_symmetry.space_group_name_H-M   'P 1'
#
loop_
_entity.id
_entity.type
_entity.pdbx_description
1 polymer ?
#
loop_
_entity_poly.entity_id
_entity_poly.type
_entity_poly.pdbx_seq_one_letter_code
_entity_poly.pdbx_strand_id
1 'polypeptide(L)' 'MRKLLVVLFFSIYSLCSFAQTYKAPTDEKVAAKLSQWGDKKFGLFMHWGIYSIPGIVESWSINS' A
#
# COMPACT_ATOMS: atom_id res chain seq x y z
N MET A 1 -29.89 -25.80 -11.70
CA MET A 1 -28.53 -25.88 -11.13
C MET A 1 -27.57 -24.84 -11.70
N ARG A 2 -27.25 -24.83 -13.01
CA ARG A 2 -26.25 -23.91 -13.62
C ARG A 2 -26.54 -22.41 -13.45
N LYS A 3 -27.80 -21.98 -13.58
CA LYS A 3 -28.20 -20.57 -13.40
C LYS A 3 -28.08 -20.09 -11.96
N LEU A 4 -28.30 -21.00 -10.99
CA LEU A 4 -28.18 -20.71 -9.56
C LEU A 4 -26.71 -20.46 -9.17
N LEU A 5 -25.80 -21.26 -9.73
CA LEU A 5 -24.36 -21.11 -9.54
C LEU A 5 -23.85 -19.76 -10.05
N VAL A 6 -24.33 -19.30 -11.22
CA VAL A 6 -23.92 -18.00 -11.77
C VAL A 6 -24.38 -16.83 -10.89
N VAL A 7 -25.62 -16.89 -10.38
CA VAL A 7 -26.15 -15.87 -9.46
C VAL A 7 -25.39 -15.86 -8.13
N LEU A 8 -25.06 -17.03 -7.60
CA LEU A 8 -24.26 -17.16 -6.38
C LEU A 8 -22.86 -16.56 -6.57
N PHE A 9 -22.21 -16.85 -7.69
CA PHE A 9 -20.88 -16.34 -8.00
C PHE A 9 -20.86 -14.81 -8.18
N PHE A 10 -21.89 -14.25 -8.82
CA PHE A 10 -22.05 -12.80 -8.99
C PHE A 10 -22.31 -12.09 -7.64
N SER A 11 -23.11 -12.70 -6.77
CA SER A 11 -23.39 -12.18 -5.42
C SER A 11 -22.12 -12.15 -4.55
N ILE A 12 -21.30 -13.21 -4.61
CA ILE A 12 -20.02 -13.28 -3.89
C ILE A 12 -19.03 -12.22 -4.41
N TYR A 13 -18.96 -12.02 -5.74
CA TYR A 13 -18.12 -10.99 -6.35
C TYR A 13 -18.49 -9.57 -5.88
N SER A 14 -19.79 -9.29 -5.76
CA SER A 14 -20.27 -7.99 -5.26
C SER A 14 -19.91 -7.74 -3.79
N LEU A 15 -19.86 -8.79 -2.97
CA LEU A 15 -19.48 -8.68 -1.54
C LEU A 15 -17.98 -8.43 -1.35
N CYS A 16 -17.12 -9.00 -2.20
CA CYS A 16 -15.68 -8.78 -2.14
C CYS A 16 -15.24 -7.35 -2.53
N SER A 17 -16.04 -6.61 -3.31
CA SER A 17 -15.67 -5.23 -3.72
C SER A 17 -15.62 -4.23 -2.57
N PHE A 18 -16.31 -4.48 -1.45
CA PHE A 18 -16.36 -3.53 -0.32
C PHE A 18 -15.08 -3.48 0.52
N ALA A 19 -14.20 -4.47 0.42
CA ALA A 19 -13.00 -4.59 1.25
C ALA A 19 -11.90 -3.55 0.93
N GLN A 20 -11.98 -2.86 -0.21
CA GLN A 20 -10.93 -1.91 -0.65
C GLN A 20 -11.29 -0.44 -0.45
N THR A 21 -12.28 -0.13 0.40
CA THR A 21 -12.62 1.27 0.66
C THR A 21 -11.52 1.94 1.48
N TYR A 22 -10.89 2.96 0.92
CA TYR A 22 -9.91 3.77 1.65
C TYR A 22 -10.58 4.43 2.86
N LYS A 23 -10.04 4.18 4.05
CA LYS A 23 -10.45 4.85 5.28
C LYS A 23 -9.45 5.96 5.57
N ALA A 24 -9.90 7.22 5.43
CA ALA A 24 -9.10 8.37 5.80
C ALA A 24 -8.79 8.35 7.31
N PRO A 25 -7.59 8.81 7.73
CA PRO A 25 -7.28 8.95 9.14
C PRO A 25 -8.17 10.03 9.77
N THR A 26 -8.58 9.79 11.01
CA THR A 26 -9.46 10.69 11.77
C THR A 26 -8.70 11.76 12.55
N ASP A 27 -7.41 11.56 12.78
CA ASP A 27 -6.55 12.54 13.44
C ASP A 27 -6.27 13.71 12.49
N GLU A 28 -6.67 14.92 12.91
CA GLU A 28 -6.55 16.14 12.12
C GLU A 28 -5.10 16.47 11.74
N LYS A 29 -4.14 16.20 12.61
CA LYS A 29 -2.71 16.44 12.33
C LYS A 29 -2.20 15.48 11.26
N VAL A 30 -2.66 14.23 11.28
CA VAL A 30 -2.32 13.23 10.25
C VAL A 30 -2.95 13.62 8.91
N ALA A 31 -4.23 14.00 8.90
CA ALA A 31 -4.92 14.45 7.69
C ALA A 31 -4.26 15.68 7.07
N ALA A 32 -3.91 16.69 7.88
CA ALA A 32 -3.22 17.89 7.42
C ALA A 32 -1.84 17.58 6.83
N LYS A 33 -1.07 16.69 7.49
CA LYS A 33 0.22 16.23 6.98
C LYS A 33 0.05 15.51 5.64
N LEU A 34 -0.90 14.58 5.51
CA LEU A 34 -1.14 13.87 4.25
C LEU A 34 -1.55 14.79 3.11
N SER A 35 -2.39 15.79 3.38
CA SER A 35 -2.74 16.83 2.39
C SER A 35 -1.50 17.53 1.85
N GLN A 36 -0.64 18.02 2.75
CA GLN A 36 0.62 18.68 2.37
C GLN A 36 1.60 17.75 1.63
N TRP A 37 1.67 16.47 2.03
CA TRP A 37 2.54 15.48 1.40
C TRP A 37 2.03 15.05 0.01
N GLY A 38 0.72 14.90 -0.18
CA GLY A 38 0.12 14.53 -1.46
C GLY A 38 0.32 15.56 -2.58
N ASP A 39 0.55 16.82 -2.21
CA ASP A 39 0.90 17.88 -3.15
C ASP A 39 2.34 17.82 -3.64
N LYS A 40 3.23 17.09 -2.95
CA LYS A 40 4.60 16.90 -3.43
C LYS A 40 4.61 15.89 -4.58
N LYS A 41 5.05 16.34 -5.76
CA LYS A 41 5.07 15.52 -6.99
C LYS A 41 6.42 14.87 -7.29
N PHE A 42 7.45 15.23 -6.53
CA PHE A 42 8.80 14.71 -6.68
C PHE A 42 9.39 14.41 -5.31
N GLY A 43 10.08 13.27 -5.22
CA GLY A 43 10.83 12.85 -4.05
C GLY A 43 12.08 12.09 -4.48
N LEU A 44 13.16 12.28 -3.74
CA LEU A 44 14.39 11.50 -3.87
C LEU A 44 14.54 10.68 -2.60
N PHE A 45 14.68 9.37 -2.75
CA PHE A 45 14.98 8.45 -1.65
C PHE A 45 16.26 7.71 -1.98
N MET A 46 17.22 7.73 -1.07
CA MET A 46 18.55 7.14 -1.26
C MET A 46 18.73 6.00 -0.27
N HIS A 47 18.93 4.78 -0.79
CA HIS A 47 19.27 3.62 0.00
C HIS A 47 20.79 3.52 0.10
N TRP A 48 21.38 4.08 1.16
CA TRP A 48 22.83 4.12 1.37
C TRP A 48 23.22 3.72 2.80
N GLY A 49 24.33 3.01 2.94
CA GLY A 49 24.88 2.62 4.25
C GLY A 49 26.12 1.74 4.12
N ILE A 50 26.53 1.09 5.21
CA ILE A 50 27.75 0.25 5.27
C ILE A 50 27.71 -0.91 4.25
N TYR A 51 26.51 -1.43 3.97
CA TYR A 51 26.26 -2.43 2.93
C TYR A 51 26.58 -1.95 1.51
N SER A 52 26.56 -0.64 1.26
CA SER A 52 26.85 -0.06 -0.06
C SER A 52 28.34 -0.09 -0.41
N ILE A 53 29.23 -0.18 0.59
CA ILE A 53 30.70 -0.21 0.37
C ILE A 53 31.13 -1.48 -0.38
N PRO A 54 30.73 -2.70 0.05
CA PRO A 54 30.99 -3.93 -0.70
C PRO A 54 30.03 -4.14 -1.88
N GLY A 55 29.12 -3.20 -2.18
CA GLY A 55 28.14 -3.35 -3.25
C GLY A 55 27.05 -4.40 -2.96
N ILE A 56 26.72 -4.63 -1.68
CA ILE A 56 25.65 -5.55 -1.28
C ILE A 56 24.30 -4.90 -1.57
N VAL A 57 23.37 -5.71 -2.11
CA VAL A 57 22.00 -5.27 -2.39
C VAL A 57 21.27 -5.10 -1.06
N GLU A 58 21.07 -3.84 -0.68
CA GLU A 58 20.25 -3.40 0.47
C GLU A 58 20.80 -3.76 1.86
N SER A 59 20.16 -3.20 2.89
CA SER A 59 20.57 -3.34 4.29
C SER A 59 20.18 -4.68 4.92
N TRP A 60 19.33 -5.50 4.28
CA TRP A 60 18.78 -6.71 4.88
C TRP A 60 19.85 -7.73 5.25
N SER A 61 20.94 -7.79 4.49
CA SER A 61 22.08 -8.67 4.76
C SER A 61 22.91 -8.28 5.99
N ILE A 62 22.69 -7.11 6.59
CA ILE A 62 23.44 -6.69 7.80
C ILE A 62 22.99 -7.44 9.05
N ASN A 63 21.74 -7.90 9.10
CA ASN A 63 21.16 -8.61 10.25
C ASN A 63 20.92 -10.10 9.96
N SER A 64 21.55 -10.63 8.90
CA SER A 64 21.49 -12.06 8.55
C SER A 64 22.55 -12.86 9.28
#